data_AF-A0A9D7RWA4-F1
#
_entry.id   AF-A0A9D7RWA4-F1
#
_cell.length_a   1.000
_cell.length_b   1.000
_cell.length_c   1.000
_cell.angle_alpha   90.00
_cell.angle_beta   90.00
_cell.angle_gamma   90.00
#
_symmetry.space_group_name_H-M   'P 1'
#
loop_
_entity.id
_entity.type
_entity.pdbx_description
1 polymer ?
#
loop_
_entity_poly.entity_id
_entity_poly.type
_entity_poly.pdbx_seq_one_letter_code
_entity_poly.pdbx_strand_id
1 'polypeptide(L)'
;MVWHVVQINCDAIVDDRTFHQEFAAAFGFPKDYLGTREAWMLLLAKLDDVSNRVTEVYCDVGEVVTVELLNVASFAKRCPEEFTLCVEGISYINWARLEEGMKPILALAFYGMQTYDLSNF
;
A
#
# COMPACT_ATOMS: atom_id res chain seq x y z
N MET A 1 7.31 -17.46 -0.10
CA MET A 1 8.27 -16.45 0.39
C MET A 1 7.43 -15.47 1.19
N VAL A 2 7.83 -15.17 2.42
CA VAL A 2 7.16 -14.16 3.25
C VAL A 2 7.75 -12.80 2.83
N TRP A 3 6.89 -11.84 2.51
CA TRP A 3 7.32 -10.52 2.05
C TRP A 3 7.17 -9.53 3.19
N HIS A 4 8.30 -9.00 3.66
CA HIS A 4 8.29 -7.97 4.71
C HIS A 4 8.34 -6.56 4.15
N VAL A 5 8.75 -6.40 2.89
CA VAL A 5 8.82 -5.12 2.18
C VAL A 5 8.35 -5.30 0.74
N VAL A 6 7.45 -4.43 0.31
CA VAL A 6 6.99 -4.29 -1.08
C VAL A 6 7.29 -2.88 -1.54
N GLN A 7 8.07 -2.77 -2.62
CA GLN A 7 8.46 -1.48 -3.17
C GLN A 7 7.45 -1.01 -4.22
N ILE A 8 7.10 0.27 -4.14
CA ILE A 8 6.22 0.95 -5.10
C ILE A 8 7.07 2.01 -5.80
N ASN A 9 7.21 1.89 -7.13
CA ASN A 9 7.89 2.89 -7.93
C ASN A 9 6.96 4.08 -8.19
N CYS A 10 7.01 5.11 -7.35
CA CYS A 10 6.07 6.22 -7.48
C CYS A 10 6.33 7.11 -8.70
N ASP A 11 7.45 6.94 -9.43
CA ASP A 11 7.65 7.61 -10.73
C ASP A 11 6.77 7.03 -11.84
N ALA A 12 6.34 5.78 -11.72
CA ALA A 12 5.40 5.16 -12.64
C ALA A 12 3.96 5.69 -12.45
N ILE A 13 3.68 6.33 -11.32
CA ILE A 13 2.34 6.83 -10.96
C ILE A 13 2.19 8.27 -11.43
N VAL A 14 1.31 8.46 -12.41
CA VAL A 14 0.97 9.75 -13.03
C VAL A 14 -0.54 10.08 -12.96
N ASP A 15 -1.36 9.10 -12.59
CA ASP A 15 -2.82 9.18 -12.42
C ASP A 15 -3.33 7.98 -11.60
N ASP A 16 -4.60 8.00 -11.20
CA ASP A 16 -5.31 6.92 -10.51
C ASP A 16 -5.15 5.54 -11.17
N ARG A 17 -5.22 5.49 -12.51
CA ARG A 17 -5.07 4.23 -13.25
C ARG A 17 -3.67 3.64 -13.06
N THR A 18 -2.63 4.45 -13.18
CA THR A 18 -1.24 4.02 -13.02
C THR A 18 -0.90 3.73 -11.56
N PHE A 19 -1.55 4.39 -10.60
CA PHE A 19 -1.51 3.99 -9.18
C PHE A 19 -1.97 2.55 -9.00
N HIS A 20 -3.17 2.22 -9.52
CA HIS A 20 -3.71 0.88 -9.41
C HIS A 20 -2.87 -0.18 -10.15
N GLN A 21 -2.29 0.18 -11.30
CA GLN A 21 -1.39 -0.71 -12.05
C GLN A 21 -0.10 -1.03 -11.28
N GLU A 22 0.53 -0.02 -10.68
CA GLU A 22 1.77 -0.19 -9.93
C GLU A 22 1.54 -1.08 -8.70
N PHE A 23 0.48 -0.84 -7.93
CA PHE A 23 0.12 -1.69 -6.80
C PHE A 23 -0.24 -3.12 -7.22
N ALA A 24 -1.02 -3.27 -8.31
CA ALA A 24 -1.38 -4.59 -8.81
C ALA A 24 -0.15 -5.40 -9.23
N ALA A 25 0.82 -4.75 -9.89
CA ALA A 25 2.08 -5.37 -10.27
C ALA A 25 2.94 -5.72 -9.05
N ALA A 26 3.10 -4.80 -8.10
CA ALA A 26 3.98 -4.98 -6.95
C ALA A 26 3.47 -6.03 -5.94
N PHE A 27 2.15 -6.10 -5.74
CA PHE A 27 1.53 -7.06 -4.82
C PHE A 27 1.09 -8.37 -5.49
N GLY A 28 1.10 -8.42 -6.83
CA GLY A 28 0.56 -9.53 -7.60
C GLY A 28 -0.94 -9.70 -7.36
N PHE A 29 -1.70 -8.62 -7.55
CA PHE A 29 -3.17 -8.64 -7.47
C PHE A 29 -3.79 -9.55 -8.55
N PRO A 30 -5.01 -10.06 -8.33
CA PRO A 30 -5.64 -10.98 -9.27
C PRO A 30 -5.98 -10.28 -10.59
N LYS A 31 -6.10 -11.06 -11.68
CA LYS A 31 -6.30 -10.54 -13.04
C LYS A 31 -7.60 -9.77 -13.23
N ASP A 32 -8.61 -10.04 -12.40
CA ASP A 32 -9.92 -9.39 -12.37
C ASP A 32 -9.98 -8.22 -11.39
N TYR A 33 -8.82 -7.75 -10.91
CA TYR A 33 -8.73 -6.56 -10.08
C TYR A 33 -9.41 -5.36 -10.74
N LEU A 34 -10.36 -4.76 -10.01
CA LEU A 34 -11.26 -3.73 -10.54
C LEU A 34 -10.61 -2.35 -10.70
N GLY A 35 -9.42 -2.14 -10.14
CA GLY A 35 -8.75 -0.83 -10.19
C GLY A 35 -9.54 0.27 -9.49
N THR A 36 -10.13 -0.03 -8.34
CA THR A 36 -10.81 0.95 -7.48
C THR A 36 -10.19 0.98 -6.10
N ARG A 37 -10.40 2.09 -5.38
CA ARG A 37 -10.01 2.26 -3.97
C ARG A 37 -10.53 1.12 -3.08
N GLU A 38 -11.78 0.72 -3.22
CA GLU A 38 -12.40 -0.30 -2.38
C GLU A 38 -11.78 -1.67 -2.63
N ALA A 39 -11.55 -2.02 -3.91
CA ALA A 39 -10.89 -3.27 -4.27
C ALA A 39 -9.43 -3.27 -3.79
N TRP A 40 -8.74 -2.14 -3.88
CA TRP A 40 -7.38 -1.96 -3.37
C TRP A 40 -7.32 -2.21 -1.86
N MET A 41 -8.17 -1.55 -1.07
CA MET A 41 -8.20 -1.70 0.38
C MET A 41 -8.54 -3.13 0.80
N LEU A 42 -9.50 -3.76 0.11
CA LEU A 42 -9.93 -5.13 0.42
C LEU A 42 -8.79 -6.15 0.25
N LEU A 43 -8.00 -6.02 -0.81
CA LEU A 43 -6.86 -6.91 -1.05
C LEU A 43 -5.76 -6.71 0.00
N LEU A 44 -5.41 -5.45 0.28
CA LEU A 44 -4.37 -5.13 1.25
C LEU A 44 -4.76 -5.46 2.71
N ALA A 45 -6.04 -5.43 3.05
CA ALA A 45 -6.53 -5.79 4.39
C ALA A 45 -6.41 -7.28 4.70
N LYS A 46 -6.16 -8.13 3.69
CA LYS A 46 -6.19 -9.60 3.78
C LYS A 46 -4.84 -10.27 3.50
N LEU A 47 -3.74 -9.54 3.60
CA LEU A 47 -2.40 -10.10 3.32
C LEU A 47 -2.00 -11.25 4.27
N ASP A 48 -2.67 -11.39 5.42
CA ASP A 48 -2.45 -12.47 6.38
C ASP A 48 -3.48 -13.61 6.29
N ASP A 49 -4.44 -13.53 5.36
CA ASP A 49 -5.39 -14.62 5.10
C ASP A 49 -4.75 -15.69 4.20
N VAL A 50 -3.89 -16.50 4.83
CA VAL A 50 -3.19 -17.62 4.16
C VAL A 50 -4.14 -18.69 3.61
N SER A 51 -5.41 -18.72 4.04
CA SER A 51 -6.41 -19.67 3.56
C SER A 51 -7.05 -19.23 2.23
N ASN A 52 -7.00 -17.93 1.94
CA ASN A 52 -7.60 -17.33 0.76
C ASN A 52 -6.62 -16.35 0.09
N ARG A 53 -5.50 -16.91 -0.39
CA ARG A 53 -4.41 -16.15 -1.03
C ARG A 53 -4.86 -15.62 -2.39
N VAL A 54 -5.28 -14.36 -2.40
CA VAL A 54 -5.71 -13.64 -3.60
C VAL A 54 -4.61 -12.75 -4.20
N THR A 55 -3.53 -12.50 -3.46
CA THR A 55 -2.34 -11.75 -3.87
C THR A 55 -1.10 -12.63 -3.83
N GLU A 56 -0.07 -12.33 -4.64
CA GLU A 56 1.22 -13.03 -4.58
C GLU A 56 2.03 -12.66 -3.32
N VAL A 57 1.87 -11.42 -2.85
CA VAL A 57 2.37 -10.95 -1.55
C VAL A 57 1.45 -11.41 -0.43
N TYR A 58 2.02 -11.97 0.63
CA TYR A 58 1.33 -12.35 1.85
C TYR A 58 2.30 -12.33 3.04
N CYS A 59 1.76 -12.26 4.25
CA CYS A 59 2.50 -12.40 5.50
C CYS A 59 1.82 -13.39 6.43
N ASP A 60 2.50 -13.80 7.50
CA ASP A 60 1.88 -14.62 8.53
C ASP A 60 0.96 -13.77 9.42
N VAL A 61 0.03 -14.45 10.12
CA VAL A 61 -0.90 -13.77 11.04
C VAL A 61 -0.12 -13.02 12.12
N GLY A 62 -0.38 -11.71 12.19
CA GLY A 62 0.26 -10.81 13.16
C GLY A 62 1.62 -10.28 12.73
N GLU A 63 2.08 -10.60 11.53
CA GLU A 63 3.20 -9.91 10.87
C GLU A 63 2.73 -8.66 10.11
N VAL A 64 3.71 -7.86 9.69
CA VAL A 64 3.49 -6.59 8.99
C VAL A 64 4.24 -6.59 7.66
N VAL A 65 3.55 -6.18 6.60
CA VAL A 65 4.14 -5.86 5.30
C VAL A 65 4.42 -4.37 5.23
N THR A 66 5.67 -4.02 4.93
CA THR A 66 6.07 -2.62 4.72
C THR A 66 5.84 -2.24 3.27
N VAL A 67 5.02 -1.23 3.01
CA VAL A 67 4.90 -0.57 1.71
C VAL A 67 5.95 0.52 1.66
N GLU A 68 6.95 0.35 0.80
CA GLU A 68 8.04 1.31 0.62
C GLU A 68 7.79 2.16 -0.64
N LEU A 69 7.51 3.45 -0.45
CA LEU A 69 7.30 4.40 -1.53
C LEU A 69 8.64 4.98 -2.00
N LEU A 70 9.05 4.66 -3.21
CA LEU A 70 10.24 5.20 -3.86
C LEU A 70 9.90 6.52 -4.56
N ASN A 71 10.76 7.55 -4.46
CA ASN A 71 10.57 8.85 -5.11
C ASN A 71 9.26 9.58 -4.68
N VAL A 72 8.83 9.34 -3.44
CA VAL A 72 7.54 9.81 -2.89
C VAL A 72 7.35 11.33 -2.98
N ALA A 73 8.43 12.13 -2.89
CA ALA A 73 8.33 13.59 -2.92
C ALA A 73 7.85 14.12 -4.29
N SER A 74 8.22 13.47 -5.39
CA SER A 74 7.70 13.81 -6.72
C SER A 74 6.24 13.37 -6.86
N PHE A 75 5.94 12.16 -6.39
CA PHE A 75 4.60 11.60 -6.39
C PHE A 75 3.59 12.44 -5.60
N ALA A 76 3.90 12.82 -4.37
CA ALA A 76 3.02 13.65 -3.54
C ALA A 76 2.67 15.00 -4.19
N LYS A 77 3.57 15.55 -5.03
CA LYS A 77 3.32 16.78 -5.78
C LYS A 77 2.55 16.55 -7.07
N ARG A 78 2.83 15.45 -7.78
CA ARG A 78 2.24 15.12 -9.08
C ARG A 78 0.83 14.55 -8.95
N CYS A 79 0.61 13.71 -7.95
CA CYS A 79 -0.60 12.93 -7.71
C CYS A 79 -1.00 13.05 -6.22
N PRO A 80 -1.41 14.24 -5.75
CA PRO A 80 -1.69 14.47 -4.33
C PRO A 80 -2.88 13.65 -3.81
N GLU A 81 -3.87 13.37 -4.66
CA GLU A 81 -5.04 12.57 -4.30
C GLU A 81 -4.65 11.10 -4.06
N GLU A 82 -3.88 10.50 -4.97
CA GLU A 82 -3.38 9.13 -4.86
C GLU A 82 -2.36 8.99 -3.73
N PHE A 83 -1.54 10.01 -3.47
CA PHE A 83 -0.66 10.04 -2.31
C PHE A 83 -1.45 10.04 -1.01
N THR A 84 -2.49 10.88 -0.92
CA THR A 84 -3.41 10.92 0.24
C THR A 84 -4.11 9.57 0.41
N LEU A 85 -4.59 8.99 -0.69
CA LEU A 85 -5.18 7.64 -0.69
C LEU A 85 -4.22 6.59 -0.13
N CYS A 86 -2.93 6.64 -0.48
CA CYS A 86 -1.95 5.70 0.05
C CYS A 86 -1.78 5.85 1.58
N VAL A 87 -1.55 7.08 2.05
CA VAL A 87 -1.32 7.37 3.48
C VAL A 87 -2.57 7.08 4.32
N GLU A 88 -3.70 7.67 3.95
CA GLU A 88 -4.96 7.53 4.69
C GLU A 88 -5.56 6.14 4.50
N GLY A 89 -5.44 5.54 3.32
CA GLY A 89 -5.95 4.21 3.04
C GLY A 89 -5.24 3.12 3.85
N ILE A 90 -3.90 3.15 3.92
CA ILE A 90 -3.15 2.23 4.78
C ILE A 90 -3.51 2.44 6.25
N SER A 91 -3.61 3.69 6.68
CA SER A 91 -4.01 4.03 8.05
C SER A 91 -5.42 3.53 8.38
N TYR A 92 -6.36 3.68 7.44
CA TYR A 92 -7.74 3.22 7.56
C TYR A 92 -7.83 1.70 7.64
N ILE A 93 -7.09 0.95 6.81
CA ILE A 93 -7.02 -0.51 6.88
C ILE A 93 -6.57 -0.96 8.27
N ASN A 94 -5.50 -0.36 8.78
CA ASN A 94 -4.99 -0.69 10.11
C ASN A 94 -5.99 -0.32 11.22
N TRP A 95 -6.63 0.84 11.14
CA TRP A 95 -7.68 1.24 12.08
C TRP A 95 -8.86 0.24 12.07
N ALA A 96 -9.37 -0.13 10.90
CA ALA A 96 -10.47 -1.09 10.78
C ALA A 96 -10.11 -2.44 11.40
N ARG A 97 -8.87 -2.91 11.21
CA ARG A 97 -8.38 -4.13 11.86
C ARG A 97 -8.32 -3.99 13.38
N LEU A 98 -7.89 -2.83 13.90
CA LEU A 98 -7.85 -2.55 15.34
C LEU A 98 -9.25 -2.55 15.97
N GLU A 99 -10.26 -2.01 15.29
CA GLU A 99 -11.67 -2.06 15.73
C GLU A 99 -12.18 -3.51 15.88
N GLU A 100 -11.65 -4.42 15.06
CA GLU A 100 -11.95 -5.86 15.12
C GLU A 100 -11.05 -6.63 16.11
N GLY A 101 -10.20 -5.94 16.88
CA GLY A 101 -9.27 -6.55 17.84
C GLY A 101 -8.07 -7.24 17.20
N MET A 102 -7.83 -7.03 15.91
CA MET A 102 -6.67 -7.54 15.18
C MET A 102 -5.48 -6.59 15.26
N LYS A 103 -4.29 -7.10 14.91
CA LYS A 103 -3.09 -6.27 14.77
C LYS A 103 -3.08 -5.52 13.42
N PRO A 104 -2.43 -4.34 13.35
CA PRO A 104 -2.06 -3.72 12.09
C PRO A 104 -1.27 -4.69 11.21
N ILE A 105 -1.44 -4.57 9.89
CA ILE A 105 -0.82 -5.47 8.93
C ILE A 105 0.07 -4.74 7.91
N LEU A 106 -0.06 -3.41 7.83
CA LEU A 106 0.71 -2.60 6.90
C LEU A 106 1.53 -1.57 7.67
N ALA A 107 2.79 -1.41 7.26
CA ALA A 107 3.60 -0.24 7.58
C ALA A 107 3.82 0.57 6.29
N LEU A 108 3.97 1.88 6.42
CA LEU A 108 4.30 2.76 5.30
C LEU A 108 5.69 3.35 5.55
N ALA A 109 6.58 3.23 4.57
CA ALA A 109 7.93 3.77 4.60
C ALA A 109 8.18 4.64 3.37
N PHE A 110 8.86 5.75 3.56
CA PHE A 110 9.30 6.64 2.48
C PHE A 110 10.80 6.48 2.28
N TYR A 111 11.22 6.04 1.10
CA TYR A 111 12.62 5.74 0.81
C TYR A 111 13.18 6.63 -0.30
N GLY A 112 14.47 6.98 -0.19
CA GLY A 112 15.17 7.82 -1.16
C GLY A 112 14.86 9.33 -1.08
N MET A 113 14.23 9.80 0.00
CA MET A 113 13.99 11.23 0.20
C MET A 113 15.30 11.98 0.46
N GLN A 114 15.77 12.73 -0.55
CA GLN A 114 16.73 13.81 -0.32
C GLN A 114 15.98 14.98 0.31
N THR A 115 16.04 15.07 1.65
CA THR A 115 15.49 16.14 2.51
C THR A 115 13.95 16.29 2.49
N TYR A 116 13.27 15.81 3.54
CA TYR A 116 11.94 16.31 3.90
C TYR A 116 12.11 17.52 4.82
N ASP A 117 11.33 18.57 4.57
CA ASP A 117 10.99 19.53 5.62
C ASP A 117 9.75 19.00 6.36
N LEU A 118 9.92 18.65 7.64
CA LEU A 118 8.86 18.11 8.50
C LEU A 118 7.87 19.19 8.99
N SER A 119 8.01 20.43 8.54
CA SER A 119 7.13 21.55 8.94
C SER A 119 5.68 21.47 8.42
N ASN A 120 5.34 20.48 7.60
CA ASN A 120 4.01 20.34 6.97
C ASN A 120 3.14 19.21 7.55
N PHE A 121 3.47 18.68 8.74
CA PHE A 121 2.60 17.77 9.50
C PHE A 121 2.01 18.46 10.73
#